data_AF-A0A9P3IC54-F1
#
_entry.id   AF-A0A9P3IC54-F1
#
_cell.length_a   1.000
_cell.length_b   1.000
_cell.length_c   1.000
_cell.angle_alpha   90.00
_cell.angle_beta   90.00
_cell.angle_gamma   90.00
#
_symmetry.space_group_name_H-M   'P 1'
#
loop_
_entity.id
_entity.type
_entity.pdbx_description
1 polymer ?
#
loop_
_entity_poly.entity_id
_entity_poly.type
_entity_poly.pdbx_seq_one_letter_code
_entity_poly.pdbx_strand_id
1 'polypeptide(L)'
;MARVEAVRLLSLKQLSEAQLRQKLKSNLTQPERARGLARRAGTRQPRGSMPVEQADAAIDAAVTSMKQLGFVNDTEYAEAFARGRFNRLAWGPARLRMELKKRGLSSRDTNAAMENIYKSSSATEDGFSNSDDIGDFEEHDPSNHVGFSKEAWLTLTAQASRVWSRGSDVPIEKRKQRLVGWLQRRGYNWEQTWKVVNFLQRET
;
A
#
# COMPACT_ATOMS: atom_id res chain seq x y z
N MET A 1 -28.65 -12.13 -5.54
CA MET A 1 -28.26 -10.80 -6.09
C MET A 1 -26.88 -10.36 -5.61
N ALA A 2 -26.62 -10.23 -4.31
CA ALA A 2 -25.33 -9.76 -3.79
C ALA A 2 -24.11 -10.62 -4.22
N ARG A 3 -24.23 -11.96 -4.20
CA ARG A 3 -23.16 -12.88 -4.67
C ARG A 3 -22.76 -12.67 -6.14
N VAL A 4 -23.74 -12.56 -7.04
CA VAL A 4 -23.48 -12.36 -8.48
C VAL A 4 -22.78 -11.02 -8.73
N GLU A 5 -23.22 -9.97 -8.04
CA GLU A 5 -22.58 -8.65 -8.14
C GLU A 5 -21.16 -8.66 -7.53
N ALA A 6 -20.93 -9.41 -6.45
CA ALA A 6 -19.61 -9.57 -5.87
C ALA A 6 -18.63 -10.22 -6.86
N VAL A 7 -19.04 -11.32 -7.53
CA VAL A 7 -18.25 -11.97 -8.57
C VAL A 7 -17.97 -11.00 -9.72
N ARG A 8 -18.97 -10.25 -10.17
CA ARG A 8 -18.79 -9.22 -11.23
C ARG A 8 -17.74 -8.18 -10.83
N LEU A 9 -17.82 -7.64 -9.62
CA LEU A 9 -16.88 -6.63 -9.13
C LEU A 9 -15.44 -7.16 -9.02
N LEU A 10 -15.28 -8.39 -8.50
CA LEU A 10 -13.98 -9.01 -8.31
C LEU A 10 -13.35 -9.48 -9.63
N SER A 11 -14.15 -9.80 -10.65
CA SER A 11 -13.65 -10.10 -12.00
C SER A 11 -12.95 -8.91 -12.67
N LEU A 12 -13.34 -7.67 -12.30
CA LEU A 12 -12.80 -6.46 -12.91
C LEU A 12 -11.55 -5.96 -12.20
N LYS A 13 -11.46 -6.15 -10.88
CA LYS A 13 -10.38 -5.60 -10.06
C LYS A 13 -10.29 -6.31 -8.71
N GLN A 14 -9.07 -6.53 -8.23
CA GLN A 14 -8.88 -6.88 -6.83
C GLN A 14 -9.32 -5.75 -5.89
N LEU A 15 -10.07 -6.10 -4.86
CA LEU A 15 -10.67 -5.18 -3.88
C LEU A 15 -10.40 -5.73 -2.48
N SER A 16 -10.14 -4.85 -1.51
CA SER A 16 -10.22 -5.25 -0.10
C SER A 16 -11.66 -5.57 0.28
N GLU A 17 -11.85 -6.32 1.35
CA GLU A 17 -13.17 -6.64 1.89
C GLU A 17 -14.00 -5.36 2.10
N ALA A 18 -13.41 -4.35 2.74
CA ALA A 18 -14.11 -3.10 3.02
C ALA A 18 -14.53 -2.36 1.73
N GLN A 19 -13.70 -2.41 0.68
CA GLN A 19 -14.05 -1.85 -0.63
C GLN A 19 -15.19 -2.64 -1.30
N LEU A 20 -15.17 -3.97 -1.20
CA LEU A 20 -16.23 -4.81 -1.74
C LEU A 20 -17.56 -4.53 -1.02
N ARG A 21 -17.55 -4.46 0.32
CA ARG A 21 -18.70 -4.10 1.16
C ARG A 21 -19.27 -2.74 0.77
N GLN A 22 -18.42 -1.72 0.65
CA GLN A 22 -18.85 -0.38 0.29
C GLN A 22 -19.51 -0.34 -1.10
N LYS A 23 -18.94 -1.05 -2.08
CA LYS A 23 -19.48 -1.14 -3.45
C LYS A 23 -20.79 -1.92 -3.53
N LEU A 24 -20.89 -3.03 -2.80
CA LEU A 24 -22.13 -3.79 -2.72
C LEU A 24 -23.23 -2.96 -2.07
N LYS A 25 -22.92 -2.28 -0.96
CA LYS A 25 -23.87 -1.38 -0.28
C LYS A 25 -24.36 -0.29 -1.21
N SER A 26 -23.46 0.42 -1.92
CA SER A 26 -23.88 1.47 -2.87
C SER A 26 -24.74 0.94 -4.01
N ASN A 27 -24.42 -0.24 -4.56
CA ASN A 27 -25.14 -0.81 -5.70
C ASN A 27 -26.50 -1.41 -5.30
N LEU A 28 -26.61 -1.98 -4.09
CA LEU A 28 -27.84 -2.57 -3.56
C LEU A 28 -28.82 -1.52 -2.99
N THR A 29 -28.31 -0.43 -2.41
CA THR A 29 -29.14 0.64 -1.81
C THR A 29 -29.49 1.77 -2.76
N GLN A 30 -28.72 2.00 -3.84
CA GLN A 30 -29.02 3.02 -4.86
C GLN A 30 -29.28 2.39 -6.24
N PRO A 31 -30.43 1.70 -6.46
CA PRO A 31 -30.79 1.22 -7.78
C PRO A 31 -30.99 2.37 -8.79
N GLU A 32 -31.26 3.59 -8.32
CA GLU A 32 -31.44 4.83 -9.10
C GLU A 32 -30.25 5.19 -10.01
N ARG A 33 -29.00 4.90 -9.61
CA ARG A 33 -27.83 5.20 -10.46
C ARG A 33 -27.74 4.31 -11.71
N ALA A 34 -28.40 3.15 -11.71
CA ALA A 34 -28.60 2.33 -12.91
C ALA A 34 -29.79 2.80 -13.77
N ARG A 35 -30.68 3.67 -13.25
CA ARG A 35 -31.90 4.15 -13.94
C ARG A 35 -31.65 5.22 -14.99
N GLY A 36 -30.49 5.86 -15.02
CA GLY A 36 -30.11 6.82 -16.06
C GLY A 36 -30.14 6.23 -17.47
N LEU A 37 -30.06 4.90 -17.59
CA LEU A 37 -30.21 4.16 -18.86
C LEU A 37 -31.63 3.63 -19.09
N ALA A 38 -32.46 3.51 -18.04
CA ALA A 38 -33.79 2.89 -18.12
C ALA A 38 -34.93 3.89 -18.43
N ARG A 39 -34.71 5.20 -18.29
CA ARG A 39 -35.73 6.23 -18.61
C ARG A 39 -36.06 6.34 -20.10
N ARG A 40 -35.35 5.64 -21.00
CA ARG A 40 -35.68 5.59 -22.44
C ARG A 40 -36.69 4.50 -22.81
N ALA A 41 -37.04 3.59 -21.89
CA ALA A 41 -37.80 2.37 -22.23
C ALA A 41 -39.21 2.23 -21.60
N GLY A 42 -39.71 3.24 -20.86
CA GLY A 42 -41.15 3.32 -20.53
C GLY A 42 -41.77 2.14 -19.76
N THR A 43 -41.02 1.40 -18.93
CA THR A 43 -41.55 0.26 -18.16
C THR A 43 -41.77 0.58 -16.67
N ARG A 44 -42.87 -0.01 -16.14
CA ARG A 44 -43.46 0.06 -14.79
C ARG A 44 -42.48 0.03 -13.60
N GLN A 45 -42.95 0.68 -12.52
CA GLN A 45 -42.49 0.76 -11.12
C GLN A 45 -41.22 -0.02 -10.68
N PRO A 46 -40.34 0.58 -9.83
CA PRO A 46 -39.30 -0.18 -9.14
C PRO A 46 -39.90 -1.31 -8.33
N ARG A 47 -39.43 -2.54 -8.54
CA ARG A 47 -39.49 -3.57 -7.50
C ARG A 47 -38.81 -2.98 -6.26
N GLY A 48 -39.50 -3.01 -5.12
CA GLY A 48 -39.13 -2.29 -3.89
C GLY A 48 -37.66 -2.44 -3.53
N SER A 49 -37.07 -1.35 -3.04
CA SER A 49 -35.78 -1.37 -2.35
C SER A 49 -35.83 -2.46 -1.27
N MET A 50 -34.87 -3.37 -1.25
CA MET A 50 -34.79 -4.34 -0.15
C MET A 50 -34.69 -3.58 1.18
N PRO A 51 -35.36 -4.05 2.25
CA PRO A 51 -35.13 -3.55 3.60
C PRO A 51 -33.62 -3.54 3.89
N VAL A 52 -33.11 -2.44 4.45
CA VAL A 52 -31.67 -2.24 4.67
C VAL A 52 -31.05 -3.40 5.47
N GLU A 53 -31.80 -3.95 6.44
CA GLU A 53 -31.37 -5.10 7.24
C GLU A 53 -31.18 -6.39 6.40
N GLN A 54 -32.06 -6.64 5.42
CA GLN A 54 -31.92 -7.79 4.51
C GLN A 54 -30.76 -7.60 3.53
N ALA A 55 -30.44 -6.33 3.19
CA ALA A 55 -29.30 -6.02 2.34
C ALA A 55 -27.97 -6.27 3.06
N ASP A 56 -27.84 -5.84 4.32
CA ASP A 56 -26.61 -6.03 5.09
C ASP A 56 -26.34 -7.53 5.32
N ALA A 57 -27.35 -8.34 5.69
CA ALA A 57 -27.20 -9.80 5.81
C ALA A 57 -26.80 -10.48 4.48
N ALA A 58 -27.36 -10.03 3.36
CA ALA A 58 -26.99 -10.53 2.03
C ALA A 58 -25.56 -10.15 1.62
N ILE A 59 -25.09 -8.96 2.01
CA ILE A 59 -23.70 -8.51 1.80
C ILE A 59 -22.75 -9.37 2.62
N ASP A 60 -23.05 -9.60 3.90
CA ASP A 60 -22.23 -10.45 4.78
C ASP A 60 -22.09 -11.87 4.22
N ALA A 61 -23.21 -12.48 3.81
CA ALA A 61 -23.19 -13.81 3.20
C ALA A 61 -22.36 -13.82 1.92
N ALA A 62 -22.47 -12.79 1.07
CA ALA A 62 -21.70 -12.69 -0.17
C ALA A 62 -20.19 -12.55 0.11
N VAL A 63 -19.81 -11.63 0.99
CA VAL A 63 -18.40 -11.39 1.37
C VAL A 63 -17.78 -12.63 1.98
N THR A 64 -18.48 -13.30 2.92
CA THR A 64 -18.00 -14.56 3.52
C THR A 64 -17.78 -15.64 2.47
N SER A 65 -18.69 -15.76 1.50
CA SER A 65 -18.53 -16.72 0.40
C SER A 65 -17.32 -16.39 -0.46
N MET A 66 -17.10 -15.11 -0.79
CA MET A 66 -15.97 -14.68 -1.61
C MET A 66 -14.63 -14.91 -0.90
N LYS A 67 -14.59 -14.73 0.43
CA LYS A 67 -13.43 -15.06 1.25
C LYS A 67 -13.16 -16.57 1.28
N GLN A 68 -14.19 -17.39 1.51
CA GLN A 68 -14.07 -18.85 1.53
C GLN A 68 -13.58 -19.41 0.19
N LEU A 69 -14.00 -18.81 -0.91
CA LEU A 69 -13.57 -19.16 -2.26
C LEU A 69 -12.19 -18.56 -2.64
N GLY A 70 -11.55 -17.80 -1.74
CA GLY A 70 -10.23 -17.20 -1.98
C GLY A 70 -10.23 -15.97 -2.90
N PHE A 71 -11.40 -15.46 -3.31
CA PHE A 71 -11.47 -14.27 -4.16
C PHE A 71 -11.20 -12.95 -3.42
N VAL A 72 -11.26 -12.96 -2.08
CA VAL A 72 -10.95 -11.81 -1.23
C VAL A 72 -9.94 -12.23 -0.19
N ASN A 73 -8.75 -11.64 -0.29
CA ASN A 73 -7.65 -11.81 0.66
C ASN A 73 -7.04 -10.45 0.96
N ASP A 74 -7.36 -9.89 2.14
CA ASP A 74 -6.92 -8.56 2.53
C ASP A 74 -5.40 -8.47 2.75
N THR A 75 -4.78 -9.55 3.23
CA THR A 75 -3.33 -9.64 3.44
C THR A 75 -2.60 -9.59 2.09
N GLU A 76 -2.98 -10.44 1.14
CA GLU A 76 -2.39 -10.47 -0.21
C GLU A 76 -2.65 -9.16 -0.96
N TYR A 77 -3.86 -8.61 -0.84
CA TYR A 77 -4.19 -7.32 -1.41
C TYR A 77 -3.30 -6.20 -0.83
N ALA A 78 -3.08 -6.18 0.48
CA ALA A 78 -2.23 -5.18 1.14
C ALA A 78 -0.80 -5.22 0.62
N GLU A 79 -0.22 -6.42 0.49
CA GLU A 79 1.13 -6.65 -0.01
C GLU A 79 1.26 -6.23 -1.48
N ALA A 80 0.39 -6.74 -2.36
CA ALA A 80 0.41 -6.41 -3.78
C ALA A 80 0.22 -4.91 -4.01
N PHE A 81 -0.69 -4.29 -3.26
CA PHE A 81 -0.90 -2.85 -3.31
C PHE A 81 0.35 -2.09 -2.89
N ALA A 82 0.91 -2.41 -1.73
CA ALA A 82 2.05 -1.69 -1.19
C ALA A 82 3.29 -1.85 -2.06
N ARG A 83 3.59 -3.07 -2.52
CA ARG A 83 4.71 -3.37 -3.43
C ARG A 83 4.58 -2.63 -4.75
N GLY A 84 3.39 -2.63 -5.36
CA GLY A 84 3.14 -1.92 -6.61
C GLY A 84 3.33 -0.41 -6.49
N ARG A 85 2.94 0.20 -5.36
CA ARG A 85 3.11 1.64 -5.12
C ARG A 85 4.55 2.01 -4.79
N PHE A 86 5.26 1.15 -4.05
CA PHE A 86 6.68 1.33 -3.80
C PHE A 86 7.50 1.25 -5.10
N ASN A 87 7.32 0.19 -5.88
CA ASN A 87 8.10 -0.04 -7.10
C ASN A 87 7.86 1.01 -8.19
N ARG A 88 6.62 1.48 -8.35
CA ARG A 88 6.27 2.42 -9.43
C ARG A 88 6.36 3.88 -9.04
N LEU A 89 6.09 4.22 -7.78
CA LEU A 89 5.92 5.60 -7.34
C LEU A 89 6.86 5.98 -6.18
N ALA A 90 7.71 5.09 -5.70
CA ALA A 90 8.52 5.25 -4.49
C ALA A 90 7.69 5.73 -3.29
N TRP A 91 6.49 5.18 -3.08
CA TRP A 91 5.72 5.57 -1.91
C TRP A 91 6.41 5.12 -0.63
N GLY A 92 6.59 6.06 0.30
CA GLY A 92 7.21 5.84 1.59
C GLY A 92 6.25 5.27 2.64
N PRO A 93 6.78 4.87 3.81
CA PRO A 93 6.02 4.13 4.81
C PRO A 93 4.78 4.84 5.34
N ALA A 94 4.88 6.14 5.64
CA ALA A 94 3.77 6.89 6.22
C ALA A 94 2.58 6.96 5.25
N ARG A 95 2.87 7.21 3.98
CA ARG A 95 1.86 7.31 2.92
C ARG A 95 1.21 5.96 2.63
N LEU A 96 2.00 4.89 2.57
CA LEU A 96 1.49 3.53 2.38
C LEU A 96 0.54 3.13 3.51
N ARG A 97 0.94 3.30 4.77
CA ARG A 97 0.10 3.01 5.94
C ARG A 97 -1.22 3.77 5.92
N MET A 98 -1.17 5.07 5.62
CA MET A 98 -2.38 5.91 5.51
C MET A 98 -3.34 5.39 4.44
N GLU A 99 -2.81 5.04 3.26
CA GLU A 99 -3.61 4.67 2.11
C GLU A 99 -4.18 3.24 2.22
N LEU A 100 -3.47 2.33 2.92
CA LEU A 100 -3.96 1.00 3.31
C LEU A 100 -5.08 1.10 4.36
N LYS A 101 -4.90 1.92 5.40
CA LYS A 101 -5.96 2.17 6.40
C LYS A 101 -7.21 2.78 5.78
N LYS A 102 -7.06 3.71 4.83
CA LYS A 102 -8.18 4.28 4.06
C LYS A 102 -8.96 3.24 3.25
N ARG A 103 -8.35 2.08 2.94
CA ARG A 103 -8.99 0.94 2.26
C ARG A 103 -9.67 -0.03 3.21
N GLY A 104 -9.69 0.28 4.51
CA GLY A 104 -10.31 -0.55 5.54
C GLY A 104 -9.51 -1.81 5.88
N LEU A 105 -8.21 -1.84 5.57
CA LEU A 105 -7.34 -2.95 5.95
C LEU A 105 -7.01 -2.87 7.44
N SER A 106 -6.88 -4.03 8.08
CA SER A 106 -6.54 -4.11 9.49
C SER A 106 -5.12 -3.58 9.76
N SER A 107 -4.84 -3.17 11.00
CA SER A 107 -3.48 -2.81 11.40
C SER A 107 -2.50 -3.98 11.24
N ARG A 108 -2.99 -5.22 11.43
CA ARG A 108 -2.19 -6.45 11.24
C ARG A 108 -1.75 -6.60 9.78
N ASP A 109 -2.69 -6.57 8.83
CA ASP A 109 -2.38 -6.72 7.40
C ASP A 109 -1.52 -5.56 6.88
N THR A 110 -1.82 -4.35 7.37
CA THR A 110 -1.01 -3.16 7.05
C THR A 110 0.43 -3.37 7.52
N ASN A 111 0.64 -3.80 8.76
CA ASN A 111 1.98 -4.02 9.30
C ASN A 111 2.72 -5.14 8.57
N ALA A 112 2.05 -6.26 8.28
CA ALA A 112 2.62 -7.37 7.52
C ALA A 112 3.08 -6.92 6.12
N ALA A 113 2.25 -6.17 5.40
CA ALA A 113 2.61 -5.63 4.09
C ALA A 113 3.79 -4.64 4.16
N MET A 114 3.86 -3.82 5.23
CA MET A 114 4.97 -2.90 5.44
C MET A 114 6.27 -3.64 5.80
N GLU A 115 6.18 -4.69 6.61
CA GLU A 115 7.30 -5.54 6.99
C GLU A 115 7.88 -6.25 5.77
N ASN A 116 7.05 -6.87 4.94
CA ASN A 116 7.49 -7.53 3.71
C ASN A 116 8.29 -6.62 2.75
N ILE A 117 7.96 -5.33 2.70
CA ILE A 117 8.66 -4.37 1.83
C ILE A 117 9.91 -3.82 2.51
N TYR A 118 9.79 -3.39 3.77
CA TYR A 118 10.81 -2.55 4.42
C TYR A 118 11.70 -3.30 5.41
N LYS A 119 11.36 -4.52 5.81
CA LYS A 119 12.21 -5.36 6.66
C LYS A 119 12.55 -6.62 5.88
N SER A 120 13.84 -6.80 5.60
CA SER A 120 14.35 -8.09 5.15
C SER A 120 14.21 -9.06 6.32
N SER A 121 13.89 -10.32 6.07
CA SER A 121 13.97 -11.40 7.06
C SER A 121 15.41 -11.65 7.53
N SER A 122 16.08 -10.67 8.14
CA SER A 122 17.20 -10.96 9.03
C SER A 122 16.62 -11.41 10.37
N ALA A 123 15.95 -12.57 10.33
CA ALA A 123 16.03 -13.51 11.43
C ALA A 123 17.46 -14.07 11.41
N THR A 124 18.43 -13.28 11.87
CA THR A 124 19.60 -13.85 12.52
C THR A 124 19.14 -14.16 13.93
N GLU A 125 18.36 -15.25 14.05
CA GLU A 125 18.34 -16.05 15.26
C GLU A 125 19.71 -16.74 15.36
N ASP A 126 20.75 -15.99 15.70
CA ASP A 126 21.96 -16.58 16.24
C ASP A 126 22.16 -15.93 17.60
N GLY A 127 21.53 -16.57 18.58
CA GLY A 127 21.89 -16.38 19.97
C GLY A 127 23.30 -16.92 20.17
N PHE A 128 24.25 -16.01 20.41
CA PHE A 128 25.41 -16.33 21.24
C PHE A 128 25.66 -15.15 22.18
N SER A 129 25.56 -15.44 23.46
CA SER A 129 25.81 -14.50 24.56
C SER A 129 27.31 -14.40 24.81
N ASN A 130 27.78 -13.17 25.05
CA ASN A 130 28.99 -12.75 25.76
C ASN A 130 30.22 -13.66 25.70
N SER A 131 31.27 -13.18 25.05
CA SER A 131 32.61 -13.32 25.59
C SER A 131 33.34 -12.01 25.44
N ASP A 132 33.99 -11.64 26.53
CA ASP A 132 34.82 -10.48 26.75
C ASP A 132 35.74 -10.12 25.56
N ASP A 133 36.06 -8.83 25.54
CA ASP A 133 37.27 -8.25 24.96
C ASP A 133 37.26 -7.88 23.47
N ILE A 134 37.89 -6.73 23.21
CA ILE A 134 38.04 -5.99 21.95
C ILE A 134 36.78 -5.24 21.52
N GLY A 135 36.74 -3.95 21.89
CA GLY A 135 35.91 -2.99 21.17
C GLY A 135 36.42 -2.89 19.74
N ASP A 136 35.73 -3.56 18.82
CA ASP A 136 35.83 -3.27 17.42
C ASP A 136 35.16 -1.90 17.20
N PHE A 137 36.01 -0.93 16.86
CA PHE A 137 35.66 0.24 16.08
C PHE A 137 34.43 -0.11 15.23
N GLU A 138 33.24 0.34 15.65
CA GLU A 138 32.03 0.17 14.87
C GLU A 138 32.34 0.85 13.54
N GLU A 139 32.77 0.05 12.58
CA GLU A 139 32.91 0.43 11.21
C GLU A 139 31.50 0.88 10.87
N HIS A 140 31.30 2.19 10.85
CA HIS A 140 30.00 2.79 10.74
C HIS A 140 29.54 2.51 9.32
N ASP A 141 29.06 1.29 9.09
CA ASP A 141 28.70 0.79 7.78
C ASP A 141 27.61 1.72 7.29
N PRO A 142 27.87 2.55 6.27
CA PRO A 142 26.86 3.43 5.71
C PRO A 142 25.67 2.63 5.13
N SER A 143 25.81 1.30 5.06
CA SER A 143 24.77 0.32 4.74
C SER A 143 23.92 -0.12 5.94
N ASN A 144 24.02 0.48 7.13
CA ASN A 144 22.99 0.30 8.16
C ASN A 144 21.68 0.98 7.69
N HIS A 145 20.91 0.23 6.89
CA HIS A 145 19.69 0.60 6.19
C HIS A 145 18.55 0.81 7.20
N VAL A 146 18.63 1.85 8.04
CA VAL A 146 17.63 2.05 9.09
C VAL A 146 16.24 2.14 8.49
N GLY A 147 15.42 1.15 8.83
CA GLY A 147 14.05 1.03 8.38
C GLY A 147 13.87 0.62 6.91
N PHE A 148 14.91 0.10 6.24
CA PHE A 148 14.83 -0.48 4.90
C PHE A 148 15.50 -1.86 4.82
N SER A 149 14.90 -2.76 4.05
CA SER A 149 15.59 -3.96 3.58
C SER A 149 16.66 -3.54 2.57
N LYS A 150 17.68 -4.37 2.38
CA LYS A 150 18.68 -4.18 1.31
C LYS A 150 18.02 -3.97 -0.05
N GLU A 151 16.98 -4.75 -0.36
CA GLU A 151 16.22 -4.67 -1.60
C GLU A 151 15.43 -3.36 -1.75
N ALA A 152 14.77 -2.93 -0.67
CA ALA A 152 14.04 -1.66 -0.66
C ALA A 152 15.00 -0.48 -0.80
N TRP A 153 16.16 -0.55 -0.16
CA TRP A 153 17.18 0.47 -0.31
C TRP A 153 17.63 0.59 -1.75
N LEU A 154 18.05 -0.51 -2.39
CA LEU A 154 18.50 -0.53 -3.79
C LEU A 154 17.44 0.01 -4.74
N THR A 155 16.18 -0.37 -4.53
CA THR A 155 15.06 0.10 -5.36
C THR A 155 14.84 1.60 -5.18
N LEU A 156 14.89 2.10 -3.94
CA LEU A 156 14.68 3.52 -3.64
C LEU A 156 15.83 4.38 -4.15
N THR A 157 17.08 3.99 -3.92
CA THR A 157 18.27 4.74 -4.36
C THR A 157 18.34 4.79 -5.89
N ALA A 158 18.00 3.70 -6.58
CA ALA A 158 17.91 3.70 -8.05
C ALA A 158 16.87 4.72 -8.57
N GLN A 159 15.72 4.83 -7.90
CA GLN A 159 14.71 5.83 -8.26
C GLN A 159 15.14 7.26 -7.89
N ALA A 160 15.78 7.43 -6.73
CA ALA A 160 16.27 8.70 -6.24
C ALA A 160 17.42 9.24 -7.11
N SER A 161 18.33 8.37 -7.57
CA SER A 161 19.44 8.73 -8.47
C SER A 161 18.94 9.31 -9.80
N ARG A 162 17.86 8.76 -10.36
CA ARG A 162 17.20 9.33 -11.57
C ARG A 162 16.67 10.75 -11.31
N VAL A 163 16.21 11.04 -10.11
CA VAL A 163 15.69 12.36 -9.72
C VAL A 163 16.83 13.32 -9.43
N TRP A 164 17.90 12.83 -8.82
CA TRP A 164 19.13 13.58 -8.56
C TRP A 164 19.83 14.02 -9.84
N SER A 165 19.85 13.13 -10.84
CA SER A 165 20.44 13.40 -12.16
C SER A 165 19.60 14.38 -13.00
N ARG A 166 18.29 14.44 -12.75
CA ARG A 166 17.39 15.40 -13.40
C ARG A 166 17.63 16.81 -12.83
N GLY A 167 18.51 17.54 -13.49
CA GLY A 167 18.92 18.90 -13.09
C GLY A 167 20.32 18.95 -12.47
N SER A 168 21.24 18.13 -12.98
CA SER A 168 22.69 18.17 -12.69
C SER A 168 23.31 19.56 -12.88
N ASP A 169 22.71 20.38 -13.75
CA ASP A 169 23.10 21.77 -14.04
C ASP A 169 22.88 22.75 -12.87
N VAL A 170 22.09 22.36 -11.86
CA VAL A 170 21.71 23.24 -10.75
C VAL A 170 22.62 23.00 -9.53
N PRO A 171 22.94 24.05 -8.72
CA PRO A 171 23.74 23.91 -7.51
C PRO A 171 23.30 22.74 -6.61
N ILE A 172 24.26 22.07 -5.97
CA ILE A 172 24.02 20.87 -5.17
C ILE A 172 22.96 21.07 -4.08
N GLU A 173 22.89 22.28 -3.50
CA GLU A 173 21.89 22.63 -2.49
C GLU A 173 20.45 22.58 -3.04
N LYS A 174 20.23 23.06 -4.27
CA LYS A 174 18.92 22.97 -4.93
C LYS A 174 18.60 21.53 -5.34
N ARG A 175 19.60 20.72 -5.70
CA ARG A 175 19.42 19.28 -5.94
C ARG A 175 18.96 18.56 -4.67
N LYS A 176 19.59 18.86 -3.52
CA LYS A 176 19.16 18.38 -2.20
C LYS A 176 17.72 18.76 -1.90
N GLN A 177 17.37 20.04 -1.99
CA GLN A 177 16.01 20.52 -1.73
C GLN A 177 14.96 19.80 -2.59
N ARG A 178 15.26 19.54 -3.87
CA ARG A 178 14.36 18.79 -4.76
C ARG A 178 14.19 17.34 -4.33
N LEU A 179 15.29 16.64 -4.05
CA LEU A 179 15.26 15.24 -3.61
C LEU A 179 14.53 15.10 -2.27
N VAL A 180 14.84 15.98 -1.32
CA VAL A 180 14.17 16.07 -0.02
C VAL A 180 12.66 16.25 -0.20
N GLY A 181 12.24 17.25 -0.98
CA GLY A 181 10.82 17.49 -1.24
C GLY A 181 10.15 16.33 -2.00
N TRP A 182 10.87 15.66 -2.88
CA TRP A 182 10.40 14.47 -3.61
C TRP A 182 10.15 13.28 -2.68
N LEU A 183 11.02 13.05 -1.69
CA LEU A 183 10.90 12.00 -0.67
C LEU A 183 9.80 12.33 0.36
N GLN A 184 9.74 13.56 0.86
CA GLN A 184 8.72 13.96 1.83
C GLN A 184 7.30 13.86 1.26
N ARG A 185 7.06 14.31 0.02
CA ARG A 185 5.73 14.17 -0.63
C ARG A 185 5.34 12.70 -0.84
N ARG A 186 6.30 11.79 -0.84
CA ARG A 186 6.08 10.34 -0.91
C ARG A 186 5.83 9.71 0.44
N GLY A 187 6.07 10.42 1.54
CA GLY A 187 5.82 9.95 2.90
C GLY A 187 7.00 9.21 3.53
N TYR A 188 8.23 9.54 3.12
CA TYR A 188 9.43 9.16 3.88
C TYR A 188 9.63 10.10 5.06
N ASN A 189 10.14 9.56 6.17
CA ASN A 189 10.45 10.37 7.34
C ASN A 189 11.75 11.17 7.11
N TRP A 190 12.07 12.08 8.03
CA TRP A 190 13.24 12.96 7.90
C TRP A 190 14.56 12.19 7.92
N GLU A 191 14.67 11.20 8.79
CA GLU A 191 15.87 10.36 8.92
C GLU A 191 16.18 9.56 7.65
N GLN A 192 15.18 8.86 7.10
CA GLN A 192 15.25 8.13 5.85
C GLN A 192 15.59 9.07 4.68
N THR A 193 15.02 10.27 4.70
CA THR A 193 15.29 11.28 3.67
C THR A 193 16.75 11.70 3.67
N TRP A 194 17.28 12.07 4.83
CA TRP A 194 18.69 12.48 4.97
C TRP A 194 19.65 11.35 4.63
N LYS A 195 19.33 10.10 4.96
CA LYS A 195 20.14 8.94 4.59
C LYS A 195 20.27 8.80 3.08
N VAL A 196 19.16 8.84 2.35
CA VAL A 196 19.18 8.74 0.87
C VAL A 196 19.93 9.92 0.25
N VAL A 197 19.74 11.13 0.77
CA VAL A 197 20.43 12.34 0.28
C VAL A 197 21.93 12.26 0.52
N ASN A 198 22.37 11.87 1.72
CA ASN A 198 23.77 11.75 2.08
C ASN A 198 24.46 10.63 1.29
N PHE A 199 23.76 9.51 1.08
CA PHE A 199 24.24 8.41 0.24
C PHE A 199 24.52 8.89 -1.20
N LEU A 200 23.54 9.54 -1.83
CA LEU A 200 23.71 10.06 -3.19
C LEU A 200 24.73 11.19 -3.31
N GLN A 201 24.96 11.96 -2.23
CA GLN A 201 26.02 12.97 -2.20
C GLN A 201 27.41 12.35 -2.14
N ARG A 202 27.58 11.18 -1.51
CA ARG A 202 28.87 10.49 -1.42
C ARG A 202 29.22 9.75 -2.72
N GLU A 203 28.21 9.33 -3.49
CA GLU A 203 28.40 8.66 -4.79
C GLU A 203 28.74 9.61 -5.96
N THR A 204 28.56 10.94 -5.80
CA THR A 204 28.85 11.96 -6.84
C THR A 204 30.05 12.83 -6.51
#